data_AF-A0A8T4ZD50-F1
#
_entry.id   AF-A0A8T4ZD50-F1
#
_cell.length_a   1.000
_cell.length_b   1.000
_cell.length_c   1.000
_cell.angle_alpha   90.00
_cell.angle_beta   90.00
_cell.angle_gamma   90.00
#
_symmetry.space_group_name_H-M   'P 1'
#
loop_
_entity.id
_entity.type
_entity.pdbx_description
1 polymer ?
#
loop_
_entity_poly.entity_id
_entity_poly.type
_entity_poly.pdbx_seq_one_letter_code
_entity_poly.pdbx_strand_id
1 'polypeptide(L)'
;YGLHEGIPLEVRILPPRIEAMGKVLEAELTDRQLDTILRWHRLGLDRVLVVGATTGTVKRAVKASGCERYILRIERLGILENALVCKIGTEAPGILRTMGKALPDARLYPLRGGWNWNRWTRRLK
;
A
#
# COMPACT_ATOMS: atom_id res chain seq x y z
N TYR A 1 -3.74 9.55 -3.52
CA TYR A 1 -3.64 8.13 -3.90
C TYR A 1 -2.18 7.86 -4.19
N GLY A 2 -1.51 7.05 -3.37
CA GLY A 2 -0.06 6.91 -3.46
C GLY A 2 0.51 6.31 -2.18
N LEU A 3 1.67 6.82 -1.75
CA LEU A 3 2.30 6.44 -0.49
C LEU A 3 1.47 6.93 0.69
N HIS A 4 1.32 6.07 1.69
CA HIS A 4 0.64 6.38 2.94
C HIS A 4 1.65 6.37 4.09
N GLU A 5 1.41 7.22 5.07
CA GLU A 5 2.24 7.28 6.27
C GLU A 5 2.25 5.91 6.99
N GLY A 6 3.43 5.52 7.47
CA GLY A 6 3.64 4.25 8.16
C GLY A 6 3.81 3.04 7.24
N ILE A 7 3.79 3.21 5.92
CA ILE A 7 4.17 2.14 4.99
C ILE A 7 5.69 2.14 4.80
N PRO A 8 6.37 0.98 4.97
CA PRO A 8 7.81 0.91 4.81
C PRO A 8 8.21 1.13 3.34
N LEU A 9 9.32 1.85 3.15
CA LEU A 9 9.96 2.05 1.87
C LEU A 9 11.43 1.70 1.97
N GLU A 10 11.88 0.89 1.03
CA GLU A 10 13.30 0.63 0.86
C GLU A 10 13.91 1.73 -0.02
N VAL A 11 14.89 2.44 0.52
CA VAL A 11 15.61 3.52 -0.17
C VAL A 11 17.10 3.26 -0.20
N ARG A 12 17.77 3.75 -1.23
CA ARG A 12 19.23 3.79 -1.36
C ARG A 12 19.67 5.24 -1.20
N ILE A 13 20.57 5.46 -0.24
CA ILE A 13 21.19 6.76 0.00
C ILE A 13 22.19 7.02 -1.12
N LEU A 14 22.10 8.21 -1.72
CA LEU A 14 23.02 8.66 -2.76
C LEU A 14 24.23 9.39 -2.15
N PRO A 15 25.36 9.47 -2.88
CA PRO A 15 26.47 10.30 -2.46
C PRO A 15 26.02 11.74 -2.16
N PRO A 16 26.44 12.33 -1.04
CA PRO A 16 25.96 13.65 -0.63
C PRO A 16 26.39 14.71 -1.64
N ARG A 17 25.46 15.59 -2.01
CA ARG A 17 25.74 16.74 -2.87
C ARG A 17 26.27 17.88 -1.99
N ILE A 18 27.38 18.49 -2.40
CA ILE A 18 27.91 19.68 -1.73
C ILE A 18 27.27 20.90 -2.37
N GLU A 19 26.58 21.70 -1.56
CA GLU A 19 25.96 22.95 -1.96
C GLU A 19 26.54 24.12 -1.17
N ALA A 20 26.33 25.35 -1.64
CA ALA A 20 26.84 26.57 -1.01
C ALA A 20 26.42 26.73 0.46
N MET A 21 25.28 26.13 0.85
CA MET A 21 24.72 26.20 2.21
C MET A 21 24.97 24.93 3.06
N GLY A 22 25.68 23.92 2.54
CA GLY A 22 25.98 22.70 3.29
C GLY A 22 25.96 21.41 2.46
N LYS A 23 25.97 20.26 3.15
CA LYS A 23 25.82 18.94 2.50
C LYS A 23 24.35 18.54 2.45
N VAL A 24 23.87 18.18 1.27
CA VAL A 24 22.51 17.65 1.06
C VAL A 24 22.59 16.13 0.93
N LEU A 25 21.76 15.44 1.72
CA LEU A 25 21.58 14.01 1.61
C LEU A 25 20.42 13.73 0.65
N GLU A 26 20.69 13.01 -0.42
CA GLU A 26 19.67 12.56 -1.37
C GLU A 26 19.44 11.06 -1.22
N ALA A 27 18.22 10.61 -1.49
CA ALA A 27 17.85 9.20 -1.47
C ALA A 27 16.88 8.89 -2.60
N GLU A 28 17.01 7.70 -3.18
CA GLU A 28 16.09 7.18 -4.18
C GLU A 28 15.49 5.86 -3.73
N LEU A 29 14.37 5.45 -4.33
CA LEU A 29 13.83 4.11 -4.10
C LEU A 29 14.83 3.06 -4.60
N THR A 30 14.96 1.94 -3.88
CA THR A 30 15.73 0.82 -4.43
C THR A 30 15.03 0.22 -5.64
N ASP A 31 15.79 -0.44 -6.52
CA ASP A 31 15.25 -1.12 -7.70
C ASP A 31 14.17 -2.15 -7.29
N ARG A 32 14.41 -2.85 -6.17
CA ARG A 32 13.45 -3.78 -5.58
C ARG A 32 12.13 -3.12 -5.15
N GLN A 33 12.23 -1.93 -4.54
CA GLN A 33 11.06 -1.15 -4.12
C GLN A 33 10.28 -0.64 -5.34
N LEU A 34 11.00 -0.15 -6.35
CA LEU A 34 10.44 0.30 -7.61
C LEU A 34 9.74 -0.85 -8.35
N ASP A 35 10.37 -2.01 -8.46
CA ASP A 35 9.80 -3.22 -9.07
C ASP A 35 8.52 -3.66 -8.38
N THR A 36 8.47 -3.57 -7.05
CA THR A 36 7.27 -3.88 -6.28
C THR A 36 6.12 -2.95 -6.65
N ILE A 37 6.38 -1.64 -6.73
CA ILE A 37 5.38 -0.64 -7.10
C ILE A 37 4.92 -0.85 -8.56
N LEU A 38 5.86 -1.06 -9.47
CA LEU A 38 5.56 -1.30 -10.89
C LEU A 38 4.77 -2.60 -11.09
N ARG A 39 5.11 -3.66 -10.37
CA ARG A 39 4.34 -4.91 -10.37
C ARG A 39 2.92 -4.70 -9.88
N TRP A 40 2.74 -3.97 -8.77
CA TRP A 40 1.41 -3.66 -8.26
C TRP A 40 0.59 -2.85 -9.28
N HIS A 41 1.22 -1.89 -9.94
CA HIS A 41 0.62 -1.13 -11.02
C HIS A 41 0.18 -2.04 -12.18
N ARG A 42 1.08 -2.90 -12.69
CA ARG A 42 0.81 -3.81 -13.82
C ARG A 42 -0.31 -4.81 -13.53
N LEU A 43 -0.35 -5.35 -12.31
CA LEU A 43 -1.39 -6.31 -11.91
C LEU A 43 -2.78 -5.68 -11.89
N GLY A 44 -2.88 -4.36 -11.67
CA GLY A 44 -4.15 -3.66 -11.70
C GLY A 44 -5.14 -4.08 -10.60
N LEU A 45 -4.67 -4.77 -9.56
CA LEU A 45 -5.52 -5.23 -8.45
C LEU A 45 -5.56 -4.20 -7.31
N ASP A 46 -6.76 -3.92 -6.83
CA ASP A 46 -6.98 -3.15 -5.62
C ASP A 46 -6.34 -3.84 -4.42
N ARG A 47 -5.88 -3.03 -3.45
CA ARG A 47 -5.23 -3.48 -2.22
C ARG A 47 -5.77 -2.67 -1.04
N VAL A 48 -5.92 -3.32 0.10
CA VAL A 48 -6.09 -2.62 1.40
C VAL A 48 -4.75 -2.70 2.13
N LEU A 49 -4.14 -1.55 2.34
CA LEU A 49 -2.96 -1.42 3.18
C LEU A 49 -3.40 -1.37 4.64
N VAL A 50 -2.73 -2.14 5.49
CA VAL A 50 -2.94 -2.18 6.93
C VAL A 50 -1.65 -1.78 7.59
N VAL A 51 -1.71 -0.80 8.49
CA VAL A 51 -0.58 -0.32 9.29
C VAL A 51 -0.96 -0.46 10.77
N GLY A 52 -0.06 -1.03 11.57
CA GLY A 52 -0.28 -1.23 13.01
C GLY A 52 -0.89 -2.58 13.39
N ALA A 53 -0.87 -3.60 12.51
CA ALA A 53 -1.36 -4.93 12.84
C ALA A 53 -0.44 -6.04 12.33
N THR A 54 -0.16 -7.04 13.17
CA THR A 54 0.60 -8.22 12.72
C THR A 54 -0.15 -9.00 11.64
N THR A 55 0.56 -9.74 10.80
CA THR A 55 -0.06 -10.63 9.81
C THR A 55 -1.04 -11.63 10.44
N GLY A 56 -0.76 -12.11 11.65
CA GLY A 56 -1.66 -13.01 12.40
C GLY A 56 -2.98 -12.33 12.79
N THR A 57 -2.91 -11.09 13.29
CA THR A 57 -4.09 -10.28 13.59
C THR A 57 -4.89 -9.98 12.32
N VAL A 58 -4.23 -9.61 11.22
CA VAL A 58 -4.88 -9.37 9.93
C VAL A 58 -5.61 -10.63 9.43
N LYS A 59 -4.96 -11.81 9.47
CA LYS A 59 -5.59 -13.07 9.08
C LYS A 59 -6.85 -13.37 9.89
N ARG A 60 -6.80 -13.21 11.22
CA ARG A 60 -7.96 -13.39 12.09
C ARG A 60 -9.08 -12.41 11.74
N ALA A 61 -8.75 -11.14 11.50
CA ALA A 61 -9.72 -10.12 11.11
C ALA A 61 -10.37 -10.41 9.74
N VAL A 62 -9.60 -10.88 8.76
CA VAL A 62 -10.13 -11.28 7.44
C VAL A 62 -11.12 -12.44 7.58
N LYS A 63 -10.81 -13.43 8.42
CA LYS A 63 -11.70 -14.55 8.73
C LYS A 63 -12.96 -14.11 9.45
N ALA A 64 -12.82 -13.36 10.55
CA ALA A 64 -13.93 -12.89 11.37
C ALA A 64 -14.89 -11.96 10.62
N SER A 65 -14.39 -11.18 9.68
CA SER A 65 -15.20 -10.28 8.83
C SER A 65 -15.84 -10.97 7.62
N GLY A 66 -15.55 -12.26 7.37
CA GLY A 66 -16.01 -12.97 6.18
C GLY A 66 -15.44 -12.43 4.86
N CYS A 67 -14.35 -11.66 4.92
CA CYS A 67 -13.72 -11.04 3.75
C CYS A 67 -12.82 -12.00 2.97
N GLU A 68 -12.55 -13.22 3.48
CA GLU A 68 -11.70 -14.23 2.82
C GLU A 68 -12.07 -14.45 1.35
N ARG A 69 -13.37 -14.45 1.03
CA ARG A 69 -13.87 -14.64 -0.35
C ARG A 69 -13.45 -13.54 -1.32
N TYR A 70 -13.07 -12.36 -0.83
CA TYR A 70 -12.68 -11.19 -1.60
C TYR A 70 -11.17 -10.93 -1.63
N ILE A 71 -10.41 -11.61 -0.77
CA ILE A 71 -8.96 -11.45 -0.67
C ILE A 71 -8.28 -12.54 -1.48
N LEU A 72 -7.39 -12.14 -2.40
CA LEU A 72 -6.55 -13.04 -3.17
C LEU A 72 -5.40 -13.59 -2.31
N ARG A 73 -4.69 -12.69 -1.61
CA ARG A 73 -3.60 -13.03 -0.70
C ARG A 73 -3.26 -11.86 0.22
N ILE A 74 -2.53 -12.14 1.28
CA ILE A 74 -1.96 -11.13 2.18
C ILE A 74 -0.45 -11.07 1.90
N GLU A 75 0.03 -9.91 1.47
CA GLU A 75 1.45 -9.62 1.29
C GLU A 75 1.97 -8.88 2.54
N ARG A 76 3.03 -9.38 3.16
CA ARG A 76 3.67 -8.72 4.30
C ARG A 76 4.63 -7.64 3.80
N LEU A 77 4.45 -6.40 4.25
CA LEU A 77 5.31 -5.26 3.89
C LEU A 77 6.34 -4.99 5.01
N GLY A 78 5.93 -5.14 6.26
CA GLY A 78 6.74 -4.94 7.45
C GLY A 78 6.33 -5.89 8.58
N ILE A 79 6.64 -5.55 9.83
CA ILE A 79 6.23 -6.37 10.99
C ILE A 79 4.73 -6.14 11.29
N LEU A 80 4.30 -4.88 11.19
CA LEU A 80 2.92 -4.45 11.47
C LEU A 80 2.22 -3.92 10.21
N GLU A 81 2.86 -4.04 9.06
CA GLU A 81 2.40 -3.51 7.78
C GLU A 81 2.12 -4.65 6.81
N ASN A 82 0.89 -4.68 6.29
CA ASN A 82 0.41 -5.72 5.40
C ASN A 82 -0.39 -5.10 4.25
N ALA A 83 -0.37 -5.73 3.08
CA ALA A 83 -1.25 -5.43 1.96
C ALA A 83 -2.16 -6.61 1.68
N LEU A 84 -3.47 -6.42 1.85
CA LEU A 84 -4.47 -7.39 1.43
C LEU A 84 -4.74 -7.15 -0.05
N VAL A 85 -4.35 -8.09 -0.90
CA VAL A 85 -4.61 -8.03 -2.34
C VAL A 85 -6.05 -8.46 -2.59
N CYS A 86 -6.85 -7.59 -3.18
CA CYS A 86 -8.23 -7.89 -3.54
C CYS A 86 -8.28 -8.80 -4.77
N LYS A 87 -9.30 -9.66 -4.85
CA LYS A 87 -9.60 -10.41 -6.08
C LYS A 87 -10.10 -9.48 -7.18
N ILE A 88 -10.05 -9.95 -8.42
CA ILE A 88 -10.56 -9.22 -9.59
C ILE A 88 -12.02 -8.81 -9.35
N GLY A 89 -12.39 -7.58 -9.70
CA GLY A 89 -13.74 -7.04 -9.52
C GLY A 89 -14.09 -6.64 -8.08
N THR A 90 -13.17 -6.81 -7.12
CA THR A 90 -13.37 -6.36 -5.73
C THR A 90 -12.68 -5.01 -5.53
N GLU A 91 -13.42 -4.03 -4.98
CA GLU A 91 -12.88 -2.71 -4.67
C GLU A 91 -12.41 -2.59 -3.22
N ALA A 92 -11.21 -2.00 -3.02
CA ALA A 92 -10.61 -1.84 -1.71
C ALA A 92 -11.49 -1.05 -0.70
N PRO A 93 -12.17 0.06 -1.06
CA PRO A 93 -13.02 0.79 -0.11
C PRO A 93 -14.15 -0.05 0.50
N GLY A 94 -14.73 -0.99 -0.26
CA GLY A 94 -15.77 -1.89 0.24
C GLY A 94 -15.25 -2.85 1.31
N ILE A 95 -14.04 -3.36 1.11
CA ILE A 95 -13.35 -4.21 2.09
C ILE A 95 -12.96 -3.41 3.33
N LEU A 96 -12.48 -2.19 3.14
CA LEU A 96 -12.05 -1.29 4.21
C LEU A 96 -13.18 -1.02 5.21
N ARG A 97 -14.41 -0.78 4.71
CA ARG A 97 -15.60 -0.59 5.55
C ARG A 97 -15.93 -1.80 6.44
N THR A 98 -15.72 -3.00 5.92
CA THR A 98 -15.99 -4.25 6.65
C THR A 98 -14.85 -4.58 7.62
N MET A 99 -13.60 -4.38 7.20
CA MET A 99 -12.40 -4.70 7.97
C MET A 99 -12.13 -3.72 9.11
N GLY A 100 -12.50 -2.45 8.98
CA GLY A 100 -12.22 -1.42 10.00
C GLY A 100 -12.73 -1.80 11.40
N LYS A 101 -13.89 -2.47 11.49
CA LYS A 101 -14.43 -2.93 12.78
C LYS A 101 -13.63 -4.06 13.40
N ALA A 102 -12.95 -4.88 12.60
CA ALA A 102 -12.18 -6.02 13.06
C ALA A 102 -10.72 -5.66 13.40
N LEU A 103 -10.30 -4.43 13.08
CA LEU A 103 -8.95 -3.90 13.31
C LEU A 103 -9.03 -2.47 13.87
N PRO A 104 -9.56 -2.27 15.09
CA PRO A 104 -9.80 -0.92 15.64
C PRO A 104 -8.52 -0.10 15.82
N ASP A 105 -7.40 -0.76 16.14
CA ASP A 105 -6.12 -0.08 16.40
C ASP A 105 -5.25 0.07 15.14
N ALA A 106 -5.71 -0.45 13.99
CA ALA A 106 -4.95 -0.39 12.74
C ALA A 106 -5.47 0.72 11.81
N ARG A 107 -4.53 1.37 11.12
CA ARG A 107 -4.87 2.31 10.05
C ARG A 107 -5.02 1.54 8.74
N LEU A 108 -6.13 1.76 8.06
CA LEU A 108 -6.46 1.10 6.80
C LEU A 108 -6.49 2.11 5.66
N TYR A 109 -5.79 1.81 4.56
CA TYR A 109 -5.74 2.68 3.39
C TYR A 109 -6.08 1.92 2.11
N PRO A 110 -6.91 2.50 1.21
CA PRO A 110 -7.18 1.89 -0.08
C PRO A 110 -6.05 2.25 -1.06
N LEU A 111 -5.48 1.25 -1.71
CA LEU A 111 -4.55 1.41 -2.83
C LEU A 111 -5.22 0.85 -4.09
N ARG A 112 -5.60 1.74 -5.01
CA ARG A 112 -6.29 1.35 -6.25
C ARG A 112 -5.34 0.65 -7.22
N GLY A 113 -5.80 -0.46 -7.77
CA GLY A 113 -5.19 -1.15 -8.89
C GLY A 113 -5.64 -0.54 -10.21
N GLY A 114 -4.70 -0.28 -11.10
CA GLY A 114 -4.97 0.34 -12.40
C GLY A 114 -5.01 1.86 -12.27
N TRP A 115 -3.86 2.49 -12.47
CA TRP A 115 -3.78 3.94 -12.57
C TRP A 115 -4.28 4.31 -13.96
N ASN A 116 -5.55 4.71 -14.09
CA ASN A 116 -6.01 5.30 -15.33
C ASN A 116 -5.54 6.77 -15.41
N TRP A 117 -4.43 6.99 -16.10
CA TRP A 117 -3.84 8.32 -16.33
C TRP A 117 -4.86 9.33 -16.90
N ASN A 118 -5.82 8.87 -17.72
CA ASN A 118 -6.87 9.71 -18.31
C ASN A 118 -7.95 10.17 -17.30
N ARG A 119 -7.97 9.61 -16.08
CA ARG A 119 -8.89 10.05 -15.02
C ARG A 119 -8.38 11.31 -14.30
N TRP A 120 -7.09 11.62 -14.42
CA TRP A 120 -6.45 12.80 -13.80
C TRP A 120 -6.75 14.10 -14.57
N THR A 121 -6.83 14.05 -15.89
CA THR A 121 -7.07 15.24 -16.74
C THR A 121 -8.51 15.76 -16.69
N ARG A 122 -9.47 14.95 -16.20
CA ARG A 122 -10.89 15.34 -16.09
C ARG A 122 -11.28 15.99 -14.76
N ARG A 123 -10.40 16.01 -13.76
CA ARG A 123 -10.64 16.68 -12.46
C ARG A 123 -9.94 18.04 -12.33
N LEU A 124 -9.19 18.45 -13.36
CA LEU A 124 -8.53 19.76 -13.46
C LEU A 124 -9.21 20.65 -14.53
N LYS A 125 -10.45 20.32 -14.89
CA LYS A 125 -11.36 21.17 -15.66
C LYS A 125 -12.57 21.49 -14.81
#